data_AF-A0A1J5R5A1-F1
#
_entry.id   AF-A0A1J5R5A1-F1
#
_cell.length_a   1.000
_cell.length_b   1.000
_cell.length_c   1.000
_cell.angle_alpha   90.00
_cell.angle_beta   90.00
_cell.angle_gamma   90.00
#
_symmetry.space_group_name_H-M   'P 1'
#
loop_
_entity.id
_entity.type
_entity.pdbx_description
1 polymer ?
#
loop_
_entity_poly.entity_id
_entity_poly.type
_entity_poly.pdbx_seq_one_letter_code
_entity_poly.pdbx_strand_id
1 'polypeptide(L)'
;MLLFFRYGITPTANKLYQYVRKGSMSAPAEALNTFWVVLREKSRVRIERPDLPEQVKDAAGSFAASLWKQAQEAAQARFSAQIAESNEKVLEARQESDIARKELATILLTLQETQAHLENANQRIAEIEKKHAVDISTLATFEKSFESLQNERVNLDRSLEATRTGFSRDIEIINVALSKAEERYRLLEAKSLMEVDRERQRASKLEKELIKIRETTRTDQVDQQKELFSLQNVISGLREKLGTLNGQLNAVTSQQKETTRRLRFTEKKLEASSAKNSRIKSMP
;
A
#
# COMPACT_ATOMS: atom_id res chain seq x y z
N MET A 1 -37.51 13.76 -115.11
CA MET A 1 -36.80 12.47 -115.34
C MET A 1 -35.79 12.08 -114.24
N LEU A 2 -35.38 12.96 -113.32
CA LEU A 2 -34.37 12.64 -112.29
C LEU A 2 -34.85 11.83 -111.06
N LEU A 3 -36.16 11.72 -110.83
CA LEU A 3 -36.70 11.07 -109.62
C LEU A 3 -36.52 9.53 -109.61
N PHE A 4 -36.70 8.86 -110.75
CA PHE A 4 -36.61 7.41 -110.83
C PHE A 4 -35.15 6.92 -110.67
N PHE A 5 -34.23 7.50 -111.44
CA PHE A 5 -32.82 7.05 -111.47
C PHE A 5 -32.03 7.37 -110.19
N ARG A 6 -32.46 8.37 -109.40
CA ARG A 6 -31.73 8.80 -108.20
C ARG A 6 -32.34 8.32 -106.89
N TYR A 7 -33.65 8.08 -106.85
CA TYR A 7 -34.37 7.75 -105.59
C TYR A 7 -35.19 6.47 -105.66
N GLY A 8 -35.23 5.75 -106.79
CA GLY A 8 -35.95 4.47 -106.92
C GLY A 8 -37.47 4.58 -106.84
N ILE A 9 -38.03 5.79 -106.89
CA ILE A 9 -39.48 6.01 -106.80
C ILE A 9 -40.09 5.87 -108.19
N THR A 10 -41.06 4.95 -108.36
CA THR A 10 -41.82 4.81 -109.61
C THR A 10 -42.78 5.99 -109.77
N PRO A 11 -42.64 6.84 -110.81
CA PRO A 11 -43.57 7.93 -111.05
C PRO A 11 -44.96 7.38 -111.40
N THR A 12 -45.98 7.76 -110.63
CA THR A 12 -47.40 7.48 -110.89
C THR A 12 -48.04 8.67 -111.59
N ALA A 13 -49.07 8.43 -112.42
CA ALA A 13 -49.76 9.46 -113.22
C ALA A 13 -50.22 10.66 -112.36
N ASN A 14 -50.71 10.40 -111.15
CA ASN A 14 -51.12 11.44 -110.19
C ASN A 14 -49.97 12.36 -109.76
N LYS A 15 -48.77 11.81 -109.50
CA LYS A 15 -47.60 12.62 -109.14
C LYS A 15 -47.15 13.51 -110.31
N LEU A 16 -47.26 13.03 -111.54
CA LEU A 16 -46.87 13.78 -112.74
C LEU A 16 -47.85 14.92 -113.08
N TYR A 17 -49.16 14.69 -112.91
CA TYR A 17 -50.17 15.74 -113.10
C TYR A 17 -49.95 16.93 -112.16
N GLN A 18 -49.56 16.66 -110.90
CA GLN A 18 -49.31 17.69 -109.89
C GLN A 18 -48.12 18.61 -110.23
N TYR A 19 -47.12 18.13 -110.99
CA TYR A 19 -45.96 18.92 -111.37
C TYR A 19 -46.11 19.69 -112.69
N VAL A 20 -47.00 19.27 -113.60
CA VAL A 20 -47.09 19.83 -114.97
C VAL A 20 -48.21 20.87 -115.13
N ARG A 21 -49.20 20.93 -114.22
CA ARG A 21 -50.20 22.03 -114.05
C ARG A 21 -50.84 22.63 -115.33
N LYS A 22 -50.87 21.94 -116.48
CA LYS A 22 -51.67 22.26 -117.68
C LYS A 22 -51.95 21.00 -118.53
N GLY A 23 -53.19 20.83 -119.01
CA GLY A 23 -53.62 19.77 -119.95
C GLY A 23 -54.57 18.71 -119.36
N SER A 24 -55.36 18.01 -120.20
CA SER A 24 -56.34 17.00 -119.76
C SER A 24 -55.68 15.82 -119.03
N MET A 25 -56.43 15.17 -118.14
CA MET A 25 -55.96 14.04 -117.30
C MET A 25 -55.32 12.87 -118.08
N SER A 26 -55.59 12.72 -119.38
CA SER A 26 -55.09 11.63 -120.20
C SER A 26 -53.64 11.83 -120.70
N ALA A 27 -53.17 13.07 -120.85
CA ALA A 27 -51.86 13.35 -121.44
C ALA A 27 -50.65 12.93 -120.56
N PRO A 28 -50.66 13.10 -119.22
CA PRO A 28 -49.55 12.62 -118.38
C PRO A 28 -49.50 11.10 -118.24
N ALA A 29 -50.66 10.43 -118.31
CA ALA A 29 -50.73 8.98 -118.31
C ALA A 29 -50.14 8.41 -119.61
N GLU A 30 -50.48 9.02 -120.75
CA GLU A 30 -49.93 8.65 -122.05
C GLU A 30 -48.43 8.92 -122.13
N ALA A 31 -47.95 10.11 -121.73
CA ALA A 31 -46.53 10.43 -121.70
C ALA A 31 -45.70 9.52 -120.77
N LEU A 32 -46.28 9.09 -119.64
CA LEU A 32 -45.65 8.11 -118.75
C LEU A 32 -45.58 6.72 -119.43
N ASN A 33 -46.65 6.32 -120.12
CA ASN A 33 -46.69 5.05 -120.83
C ASN A 33 -45.68 5.03 -121.99
N THR A 34 -45.64 6.10 -122.80
CA THR A 34 -44.64 6.29 -123.85
C THR A 34 -43.22 6.33 -123.28
N PHE A 35 -43.01 6.99 -122.14
CA PHE A 35 -41.71 7.00 -121.46
C PHE A 35 -41.27 5.59 -121.03
N TRP A 36 -42.16 4.79 -120.44
CA TRP A 36 -41.83 3.42 -120.05
C TRP A 36 -41.63 2.50 -121.25
N VAL A 37 -42.38 2.69 -122.34
CA VAL A 37 -42.17 1.98 -123.62
C VAL A 37 -40.80 2.33 -124.19
N VAL A 38 -40.46 3.62 -124.32
CA VAL A 38 -39.17 4.09 -124.84
C VAL A 38 -38.01 3.67 -123.95
N LEU A 39 -38.19 3.71 -122.62
CA LEU A 39 -37.17 3.24 -121.69
C LEU A 39 -36.94 1.74 -121.83
N ARG A 40 -38.01 0.94 -121.95
CA ARG A 40 -37.94 -0.51 -122.15
C ARG A 40 -37.34 -0.88 -123.51
N GLU A 41 -37.60 -0.08 -124.54
CA GLU A 41 -36.96 -0.21 -125.86
C GLU A 41 -35.46 0.11 -125.80
N LYS A 42 -35.07 1.20 -125.12
CA LYS A 42 -33.66 1.64 -125.01
C LYS A 42 -32.83 0.84 -124.00
N SER A 43 -33.45 0.22 -123.00
CA SER A 43 -32.76 -0.58 -121.99
C SER A 43 -32.66 -2.06 -122.35
N ARG A 44 -33.25 -2.48 -123.48
CA ARG A 44 -33.03 -3.83 -124.01
C ARG A 44 -31.58 -3.94 -124.48
N VAL A 45 -30.85 -4.90 -123.94
CA VAL A 45 -29.50 -5.25 -124.37
C VAL A 45 -29.59 -5.78 -125.80
N ARG A 46 -29.45 -4.89 -126.79
CA ARG A 46 -29.33 -5.26 -128.21
C ARG A 46 -27.88 -5.62 -128.49
N ILE A 47 -27.62 -6.89 -128.76
CA ILE A 47 -26.36 -7.31 -129.39
C ILE A 47 -26.49 -6.97 -130.88
N GLU A 48 -26.08 -5.76 -131.25
CA GLU A 48 -26.08 -5.33 -132.64
C GLU A 48 -24.87 -5.93 -133.37
N ARG A 49 -25.09 -7.11 -133.96
CA ARG A 49 -24.30 -7.65 -135.07
C ARG A 49 -25.19 -7.74 -136.33
N PRO A 50 -24.70 -7.31 -137.52
CA PRO A 50 -25.53 -7.20 -138.73
C PRO A 50 -26.07 -8.53 -139.27
N ASP A 51 -25.40 -9.66 -138.99
CA ASP A 51 -25.73 -10.97 -139.59
C ASP A 51 -26.34 -11.98 -138.60
N LEU A 52 -26.98 -11.53 -137.52
CA LEU A 52 -27.61 -12.42 -136.54
C LEU A 52 -29.15 -12.44 -136.67
N PRO A 53 -29.79 -13.63 -136.86
CA PRO A 53 -31.24 -13.77 -136.89
C PRO A 53 -31.92 -13.21 -135.63
N GLU A 54 -33.09 -12.60 -135.80
CA GLU A 54 -33.83 -11.92 -134.72
C GLU A 54 -34.15 -12.84 -133.54
N GLN A 55 -34.42 -14.12 -133.81
CA GLN A 55 -34.61 -15.18 -132.81
C GLN A 55 -33.39 -15.36 -131.89
N VAL A 56 -32.17 -15.21 -132.41
CA VAL A 56 -30.93 -15.36 -131.64
C VAL A 56 -30.67 -14.11 -130.79
N LYS A 57 -31.04 -12.92 -131.26
CA LYS A 57 -30.93 -11.66 -130.52
C LYS A 57 -31.87 -11.64 -129.30
N ASP A 58 -33.12 -12.07 -129.48
CA ASP A 58 -34.08 -12.19 -128.37
C ASP A 58 -33.66 -13.26 -127.35
N ALA A 59 -33.15 -14.41 -127.83
CA ALA A 59 -32.60 -15.45 -126.95
C ALA A 59 -31.40 -14.95 -126.13
N ALA A 60 -30.47 -14.22 -126.76
CA ALA A 60 -29.31 -13.66 -126.08
C ALA A 60 -29.67 -12.54 -125.08
N GLY A 61 -30.64 -11.67 -125.40
CA GLY A 61 -31.14 -10.65 -124.49
C GLY A 61 -31.88 -11.24 -123.29
N SER A 62 -32.68 -12.29 -123.52
CA SER A 62 -33.35 -13.05 -122.46
C SER A 62 -32.35 -13.74 -121.53
N PHE A 63 -31.30 -14.36 -122.11
CA PHE A 63 -30.21 -14.96 -121.35
C PHE A 63 -29.42 -13.94 -120.53
N ALA A 64 -29.08 -12.77 -121.11
CA ALA A 64 -28.38 -11.73 -120.37
C ALA A 64 -29.22 -11.17 -119.21
N ALA A 65 -30.53 -11.00 -119.42
CA ALA A 65 -31.44 -10.55 -118.37
C ALA A 65 -31.62 -11.60 -117.25
N SER A 66 -31.72 -12.89 -117.60
CA SER A 66 -31.81 -13.96 -116.61
C SER A 66 -30.51 -14.14 -115.83
N LEU A 67 -29.36 -14.06 -116.52
CA LEU A 67 -28.04 -14.08 -115.89
C LEU A 67 -27.84 -12.88 -114.95
N TRP A 68 -28.22 -11.67 -115.36
CA TRP A 68 -28.16 -10.49 -114.51
C TRP A 68 -29.06 -10.62 -113.28
N LYS A 69 -30.29 -11.13 -113.46
CA LYS A 69 -31.21 -11.40 -112.36
C LYS A 69 -30.65 -12.43 -111.37
N GLN A 70 -30.10 -13.54 -111.88
CA GLN A 70 -29.46 -14.57 -111.05
C GLN A 70 -28.22 -14.01 -110.32
N ALA A 71 -27.39 -13.21 -110.99
CA ALA A 71 -26.24 -12.56 -110.37
C ALA A 71 -26.66 -11.58 -109.27
N GLN A 72 -27.73 -10.80 -109.50
CA GLN A 72 -28.29 -9.88 -108.51
C GLN A 72 -28.89 -10.63 -107.31
N GLU A 73 -29.62 -11.72 -107.55
CA GLU A 73 -30.17 -12.58 -106.49
C GLU A 73 -29.05 -13.24 -105.67
N ALA A 74 -28.01 -13.76 -106.33
CA ALA A 74 -26.85 -14.34 -105.65
C ALA A 74 -26.04 -13.30 -104.85
N ALA A 75 -25.87 -12.09 -105.39
CA ALA A 75 -25.20 -10.99 -104.69
C ALA A 75 -26.02 -10.54 -103.47
N GLN A 76 -27.35 -10.41 -103.61
CA GLN A 76 -28.23 -10.04 -102.50
C GLN A 76 -28.24 -11.11 -101.41
N ALA A 77 -28.30 -12.40 -101.79
CA ALA A 77 -28.24 -13.52 -100.86
C ALA A 77 -26.91 -13.54 -100.09
N ARG A 78 -25.77 -13.40 -100.79
CA ARG A 78 -24.44 -13.32 -100.16
C ARG A 78 -24.31 -12.12 -99.22
N PHE A 79 -24.82 -10.95 -99.63
CA PHE A 79 -24.80 -9.76 -98.80
C PHE A 79 -25.65 -9.92 -97.55
N SER A 80 -26.86 -10.51 -97.66
CA SER A 80 -27.68 -10.81 -96.48
C SER A 80 -27.04 -11.82 -95.54
N ALA A 81 -26.36 -12.84 -96.08
CA ALA A 81 -25.63 -13.83 -95.28
C ALA A 81 -24.46 -13.16 -94.54
N GLN A 82 -23.70 -12.29 -95.22
CA GLN A 82 -22.59 -11.57 -94.61
C GLN A 82 -23.05 -10.57 -93.53
N ILE A 83 -24.20 -9.90 -93.72
CA ILE A 83 -24.80 -9.06 -92.68
C ILE A 83 -25.22 -9.92 -91.48
N ALA A 84 -25.85 -11.08 -91.71
CA ALA A 84 -26.27 -11.97 -90.64
C ALA A 84 -25.05 -12.46 -89.83
N GLU A 85 -24.01 -12.95 -90.50
CA GLU A 85 -22.76 -13.41 -89.86
C GLU A 85 -22.05 -12.26 -89.11
N SER A 86 -22.00 -11.06 -89.69
CA SER A 86 -21.41 -9.91 -89.01
C SER A 86 -22.22 -9.49 -87.77
N ASN A 87 -23.55 -9.57 -87.84
CA ASN A 87 -24.41 -9.25 -86.70
C ASN A 87 -24.28 -10.29 -85.58
N GLU A 88 -24.14 -11.57 -85.94
CA GLU A 88 -23.89 -12.66 -84.99
C GLU A 88 -22.56 -12.44 -84.26
N LYS A 89 -21.46 -12.18 -84.97
CA LYS A 89 -20.16 -11.86 -84.38
C LYS A 89 -20.19 -10.63 -83.47
N VAL A 90 -20.94 -9.59 -83.84
CA VAL A 90 -21.11 -8.40 -83.00
C VAL A 90 -21.92 -8.73 -81.75
N LEU A 91 -22.93 -9.60 -81.84
CA LEU A 91 -23.72 -10.03 -80.69
C LEU A 91 -22.87 -10.86 -79.73
N GLU A 92 -22.10 -11.83 -80.23
CA GLU A 92 -21.18 -12.65 -79.44
C GLU A 92 -20.15 -11.78 -78.71
N ALA A 93 -19.46 -10.88 -79.42
CA ALA A 93 -18.49 -9.97 -78.81
C ALA A 93 -19.11 -9.05 -77.75
N ARG A 94 -20.37 -8.63 -77.93
CA ARG A 94 -21.11 -7.85 -76.92
C ARG A 94 -21.43 -8.69 -75.69
N GLN A 95 -21.87 -9.94 -75.88
CA GLN A 95 -22.16 -10.85 -74.78
C GLN A 95 -20.89 -11.15 -73.97
N GLU A 96 -19.77 -11.45 -74.63
CA GLU A 96 -18.47 -11.64 -73.97
C GLU A 96 -18.04 -10.38 -73.20
N SER A 97 -18.20 -9.19 -73.79
CA SER A 97 -17.90 -7.93 -73.11
C SER A 97 -18.78 -7.70 -71.88
N ASP A 98 -20.07 -8.01 -71.95
CA ASP A 98 -21.00 -7.86 -70.83
C ASP A 98 -20.72 -8.87 -69.71
N ILE A 99 -20.32 -10.11 -70.05
CA ILE A 99 -19.87 -11.11 -69.09
C ILE A 99 -18.60 -10.63 -68.39
N ALA A 100 -17.57 -10.22 -69.15
CA ALA A 100 -16.32 -9.72 -68.60
C ALA A 100 -16.53 -8.48 -67.70
N ARG A 101 -17.47 -7.59 -68.05
CA ARG A 101 -17.83 -6.43 -67.20
C ARG A 101 -18.49 -6.85 -65.89
N LYS A 102 -19.37 -7.86 -65.91
CA LYS A 102 -19.99 -8.40 -64.70
C LYS A 102 -18.95 -9.08 -63.81
N GLU A 103 -18.08 -9.89 -64.37
CA GLU A 103 -16.97 -10.53 -63.65
C GLU A 103 -16.05 -9.49 -63.01
N LEU A 104 -15.64 -8.47 -63.76
CA LEU A 104 -14.84 -7.36 -63.25
C LEU A 104 -15.56 -6.64 -62.10
N ALA A 105 -16.86 -6.37 -62.22
CA ALA A 105 -17.63 -5.75 -61.14
C ALA A 105 -17.63 -6.63 -59.87
N THR A 106 -17.80 -7.95 -60.00
CA THR A 106 -17.75 -8.86 -58.85
C THR A 106 -16.36 -8.91 -58.21
N ILE A 107 -15.29 -8.92 -59.01
CA ILE A 107 -13.91 -8.92 -58.53
C ILE A 107 -13.58 -7.61 -57.80
N LEU A 108 -14.06 -6.47 -58.30
CA LEU A 108 -13.86 -5.19 -57.64
C LEU A 108 -14.58 -5.13 -56.29
N LEU A 109 -15.78 -5.69 -56.19
CA LEU A 109 -16.51 -5.76 -54.92
C LEU A 109 -15.77 -6.64 -53.91
N THR A 110 -15.34 -7.84 -54.30
CA THR A 110 -14.59 -8.73 -53.39
C THR A 110 -13.22 -8.15 -53.01
N LEU A 111 -12.56 -7.43 -53.91
CA LEU A 111 -11.34 -6.70 -53.60
C LEU A 111 -11.59 -5.61 -52.56
N GLN A 112 -12.67 -4.83 -52.70
CA GLN A 112 -13.02 -3.81 -51.73
C GLN A 112 -13.38 -4.40 -50.36
N GLU A 113 -14.12 -5.52 -50.32
CA GLU A 113 -14.44 -6.24 -49.09
C GLU A 113 -13.18 -6.77 -48.40
N THR A 114 -12.29 -7.41 -49.15
CA THR A 114 -11.02 -7.95 -48.61
C THR A 114 -10.09 -6.84 -48.11
N GLN A 115 -10.04 -5.69 -48.79
CA GLN A 115 -9.32 -4.51 -48.32
C GLN A 115 -9.90 -3.98 -47.01
N ALA A 116 -11.21 -3.84 -46.91
CA ALA A 116 -11.86 -3.40 -45.67
C ALA A 116 -11.62 -4.39 -44.50
N HIS A 117 -11.64 -5.69 -44.77
CA HIS A 117 -11.30 -6.71 -43.78
C HIS A 117 -9.83 -6.63 -43.33
N LEU A 118 -8.90 -6.39 -44.26
CA LEU A 118 -7.48 -6.24 -43.97
C LEU A 118 -7.22 -4.98 -43.13
N GLU A 119 -7.86 -3.85 -43.46
CA GLU A 119 -7.78 -2.62 -42.67
C GLU A 119 -8.31 -2.83 -41.25
N ASN A 120 -9.45 -3.52 -41.10
CA ASN A 120 -10.00 -3.83 -39.78
C ASN A 120 -9.09 -4.76 -38.97
N ALA A 121 -8.50 -5.78 -39.60
CA ALA A 121 -7.54 -6.67 -38.95
C ALA A 121 -6.29 -5.91 -38.50
N ASN A 122 -5.76 -5.01 -39.32
CA ASN A 122 -4.61 -4.17 -38.97
C ASN A 122 -4.93 -3.22 -37.80
N GLN A 123 -6.13 -2.62 -37.77
CA GLN A 123 -6.58 -1.82 -36.62
C GLN A 123 -6.62 -2.67 -35.35
N ARG A 124 -7.14 -3.91 -35.46
CA ARG A 124 -7.21 -4.80 -34.30
C ARG A 124 -5.83 -5.24 -33.81
N ILE A 125 -4.89 -5.49 -34.71
CA ILE A 125 -3.49 -5.78 -34.37
C ILE A 125 -2.88 -4.59 -33.62
N ALA A 126 -3.01 -3.37 -34.15
CA ALA A 126 -2.48 -2.16 -33.51
C ALA A 126 -3.08 -1.93 -32.11
N GLU A 127 -4.38 -2.20 -31.92
CA GLU A 127 -5.02 -2.14 -30.60
C GLU A 127 -4.43 -3.16 -29.61
N ILE A 128 -4.19 -4.40 -30.07
CA ILE A 128 -3.64 -5.47 -29.25
C ILE A 128 -2.18 -5.16 -28.90
N GLU A 129 -1.37 -4.69 -29.85
CA GLU A 129 0.01 -4.27 -29.61
C GLU A 129 0.09 -3.14 -28.58
N LYS A 130 -0.81 -2.16 -28.66
CA LYS A 130 -0.90 -1.09 -27.66
C LYS A 130 -1.24 -1.64 -26.27
N LYS A 131 -2.21 -2.55 -26.16
CA LYS A 131 -2.55 -3.20 -24.88
C LYS A 131 -1.37 -4.02 -24.36
N HIS A 132 -0.70 -4.77 -25.22
CA HIS A 132 0.46 -5.57 -24.86
C HIS A 132 1.62 -4.71 -24.36
N ALA A 133 1.87 -3.55 -24.99
CA ALA A 133 2.87 -2.60 -24.51
C ALA A 133 2.55 -2.05 -23.11
N VAL A 134 1.27 -1.78 -22.84
CA VAL A 134 0.81 -1.40 -21.49
C VAL A 134 1.03 -2.55 -20.51
N ASP A 135 0.65 -3.77 -20.84
CA ASP A 135 0.84 -4.95 -19.98
C ASP A 135 2.32 -5.22 -19.67
N ILE A 136 3.22 -5.08 -20.65
CA ILE A 136 4.67 -5.17 -20.43
C ILE A 136 5.13 -4.09 -19.44
N SER A 137 4.65 -2.85 -19.61
CA SER A 137 5.03 -1.77 -18.71
C SER A 137 4.51 -1.98 -17.28
N THR A 138 3.30 -2.50 -17.11
CA THR A 138 2.72 -2.78 -15.79
C THR A 138 3.43 -3.94 -15.12
N LEU A 139 3.75 -5.02 -15.87
CA LEU A 139 4.57 -6.13 -15.36
C LEU A 139 5.94 -5.63 -14.88
N ALA A 140 6.63 -4.80 -15.68
CA ALA A 140 7.92 -4.24 -15.26
C ALA A 140 7.81 -3.36 -14.00
N THR A 141 6.70 -2.64 -13.80
CA THR A 141 6.46 -1.91 -12.53
C THR A 141 6.19 -2.85 -11.36
N PHE A 142 5.44 -3.94 -11.58
CA PHE A 142 5.17 -4.93 -10.55
C PHE A 142 6.44 -5.68 -10.14
N GLU A 143 7.28 -6.08 -11.08
CA GLU A 143 8.58 -6.71 -10.81
C GLU A 143 9.46 -5.82 -9.93
N LYS A 144 9.61 -4.54 -10.26
CA LYS A 144 10.36 -3.58 -9.43
C LYS A 144 9.76 -3.44 -8.02
N SER A 145 8.44 -3.38 -7.92
CA SER A 145 7.78 -3.29 -6.61
C SER A 145 7.99 -4.56 -5.78
N PHE A 146 7.98 -5.72 -6.43
CA PHE A 146 8.22 -7.01 -5.79
C PHE A 146 9.65 -7.12 -5.27
N GLU A 147 10.65 -6.75 -6.09
CA GLU A 147 12.04 -6.68 -5.66
C GLU A 147 12.25 -5.73 -4.48
N SER A 148 11.60 -4.56 -4.51
CA SER A 148 11.65 -3.60 -3.40
C SER A 148 11.07 -4.19 -2.11
N LEU A 149 9.90 -4.82 -2.18
CA LEU A 149 9.26 -5.46 -1.02
C LEU A 149 10.07 -6.65 -0.50
N GLN A 150 10.70 -7.42 -1.38
CA GLN A 150 11.58 -8.53 -1.00
C GLN A 150 12.81 -8.01 -0.24
N ASN A 151 13.42 -6.92 -0.73
CA ASN A 151 14.55 -6.28 -0.05
C ASN A 151 14.14 -5.70 1.32
N GLU A 152 12.97 -5.05 1.40
CA GLU A 152 12.42 -4.55 2.67
C GLU A 152 12.19 -5.68 3.66
N ARG A 153 11.60 -6.80 3.22
CA ARG A 153 11.38 -7.99 4.06
C ARG A 153 12.70 -8.53 4.62
N VAL A 154 13.73 -8.68 3.78
CA VAL A 154 15.05 -9.14 4.23
C VAL A 154 15.68 -8.16 5.24
N ASN A 155 15.53 -6.86 5.02
CA ASN A 155 16.05 -5.85 5.95
C ASN A 155 15.31 -5.87 7.30
N LEU A 156 13.98 -6.01 7.28
CA LEU A 156 13.16 -6.14 8.49
C LEU A 156 13.52 -7.40 9.27
N ASP A 157 13.70 -8.55 8.60
CA ASP A 157 14.12 -9.79 9.25
C ASP A 157 15.49 -9.63 9.93
N ARG A 158 16.47 -9.04 9.23
CA ARG A 158 17.79 -8.75 9.81
C ARG A 158 17.69 -7.84 11.03
N SER A 159 16.85 -6.80 10.97
CA SER A 159 16.63 -5.90 12.10
C SER A 159 15.94 -6.62 13.26
N LEU A 160 14.99 -7.51 13.00
CA LEU A 160 14.33 -8.32 14.02
C LEU A 160 15.32 -9.30 14.67
N GLU A 161 16.19 -9.94 13.90
CA GLU A 161 17.23 -10.82 14.44
C GLU A 161 18.26 -10.03 15.26
N ALA A 162 18.68 -8.85 14.80
CA ALA A 162 19.59 -7.97 15.53
C ALA A 162 18.98 -7.50 16.86
N THR A 163 17.71 -7.10 16.87
CA THR A 163 17.02 -6.69 18.11
C THR A 163 16.83 -7.87 19.06
N ARG A 164 16.45 -9.05 18.56
CA ARG A 164 16.33 -10.27 19.37
C ARG A 164 17.66 -10.65 20.03
N THR A 165 18.73 -10.68 19.26
CA THR A 165 20.07 -11.00 19.79
C THR A 165 20.57 -9.95 20.77
N GLY A 166 20.30 -8.66 20.51
CA GLY A 166 20.55 -7.56 21.45
C GLY A 166 19.82 -7.75 22.79
N PHE A 167 18.51 -7.99 22.75
CA PHE A 167 17.74 -8.22 23.97
C PHE A 167 18.18 -9.48 24.73
N SER A 168 18.50 -10.57 24.04
CA SER A 168 19.04 -11.77 24.69
C SER A 168 20.35 -11.45 25.43
N ARG A 169 21.23 -10.67 24.82
CA ARG A 169 22.49 -10.23 25.44
C ARG A 169 22.24 -9.33 26.65
N ASP A 170 21.31 -8.37 26.55
CA ASP A 170 20.98 -7.48 27.66
C ASP A 170 20.39 -8.24 28.85
N ILE A 171 19.51 -9.22 28.59
CA ILE A 171 18.96 -10.12 29.62
C ILE A 171 20.10 -10.90 30.29
N GLU A 172 21.04 -11.45 29.53
CA GLU A 172 22.19 -12.16 30.08
C GLU A 172 23.06 -11.25 30.98
N ILE A 173 23.33 -10.03 30.53
CA ILE A 173 24.08 -9.02 31.31
C ILE A 173 23.35 -8.72 32.63
N ILE A 174 22.03 -8.48 32.57
CA ILE A 174 21.22 -8.19 33.76
C ILE A 174 21.22 -9.40 34.71
N ASN A 175 21.05 -10.62 34.20
CA ASN A 175 21.06 -11.83 35.03
C ASN A 175 22.40 -12.02 35.75
N VAL A 176 23.53 -11.79 35.05
CA VAL A 176 24.86 -11.85 35.67
C VAL A 176 25.03 -10.75 36.73
N ALA A 177 24.58 -9.53 36.45
CA ALA A 177 24.64 -8.42 37.41
C ALA A 177 23.77 -8.70 38.65
N LEU A 178 22.57 -9.24 38.45
CA LEU A 178 21.64 -9.62 39.52
C LEU A 178 22.23 -10.73 40.38
N SER A 179 22.78 -11.80 39.78
CA SER A 179 23.43 -12.89 40.50
C SER A 179 24.57 -12.38 41.40
N LYS A 180 25.42 -11.47 40.88
CA LYS A 180 26.49 -10.83 41.67
C LYS A 180 25.94 -9.95 42.79
N ALA A 181 24.83 -9.24 42.56
CA ALA A 181 24.20 -8.43 43.59
C ALA A 181 23.60 -9.29 44.70
N GLU A 182 22.90 -10.38 44.35
CA GLU A 182 22.37 -11.35 45.30
C GLU A 182 23.47 -11.97 46.16
N GLU A 183 24.61 -12.34 45.57
CA GLU A 183 25.76 -12.86 46.31
C GLU A 183 26.29 -11.82 47.32
N ARG A 184 26.43 -10.56 46.90
CA ARG A 184 26.83 -9.46 47.80
C ARG A 184 25.82 -9.26 48.93
N TYR A 185 24.53 -9.32 48.63
CA TYR A 185 23.48 -9.21 49.65
C TYR A 185 23.54 -10.36 50.65
N ARG A 186 23.70 -11.62 50.20
CA ARG A 186 23.86 -12.78 51.10
C ARG A 186 25.07 -12.64 52.00
N LEU A 187 26.20 -12.17 51.46
CA LEU A 187 27.41 -11.93 52.26
C LEU A 187 27.21 -10.81 53.29
N LEU A 188 26.53 -9.73 52.91
CA LEU A 188 26.22 -8.64 53.83
C LEU A 188 25.25 -9.09 54.93
N GLU A 189 24.21 -9.85 54.57
CA GLU A 189 23.25 -10.42 55.51
C GLU A 189 23.97 -11.33 56.52
N ALA A 190 24.81 -12.26 56.05
CA ALA A 190 25.60 -13.13 56.92
C ALA A 190 26.50 -12.34 57.88
N LYS A 191 27.17 -11.29 57.38
CA LYS A 191 27.99 -10.41 58.22
C LYS A 191 27.15 -9.68 59.27
N SER A 192 26.00 -9.15 58.88
CA SER A 192 25.09 -8.44 59.80
C SER A 192 24.58 -9.34 60.91
N LEU A 193 24.23 -10.60 60.60
CA LEU A 193 23.80 -11.59 61.59
C LEU A 193 24.93 -11.90 62.58
N MET A 194 26.16 -12.06 62.10
CA MET A 194 27.33 -12.25 62.98
C MET A 194 27.58 -11.03 63.87
N GLU A 195 27.42 -9.81 63.37
CA GLU A 195 27.55 -8.59 64.16
C GLU A 195 26.47 -8.51 65.24
N VAL A 196 25.22 -8.83 64.91
CA VAL A 196 24.10 -8.92 65.88
C VAL A 196 24.38 -9.96 66.96
N ASP A 197 24.87 -11.15 66.59
CA ASP A 197 25.21 -12.19 67.56
C ASP A 197 26.38 -11.78 68.46
N ARG A 198 27.39 -11.10 67.91
CA ARG A 198 28.50 -10.54 68.68
C ARG A 198 28.01 -9.49 69.68
N GLU A 199 27.12 -8.59 69.26
CA GLU A 199 26.52 -7.60 70.16
C GLU A 199 25.63 -8.23 71.23
N ARG A 200 24.86 -9.28 70.89
CA ARG A 200 24.09 -10.06 71.88
C ARG A 200 24.99 -10.71 72.93
N GLN A 201 26.11 -11.29 72.51
CA GLN A 201 27.09 -11.88 73.43
C GLN A 201 27.73 -10.82 74.32
N ARG A 202 28.07 -9.64 73.79
CA ARG A 202 28.59 -8.51 74.56
C ARG A 202 27.57 -8.01 75.59
N ALA A 203 26.33 -7.81 75.17
CA ALA A 203 25.23 -7.41 76.04
C ALA A 203 25.02 -8.40 77.18
N SER A 204 25.03 -9.71 76.90
CA SER A 204 24.91 -10.75 77.92
C SER A 204 26.08 -10.75 78.92
N LYS A 205 27.32 -10.48 78.46
CA LYS A 205 28.48 -10.34 79.36
C LYS A 205 28.35 -9.12 80.26
N LEU A 206 28.00 -7.97 79.69
CA LEU A 206 27.79 -6.73 80.44
C LEU A 206 26.65 -6.89 81.45
N GLU A 207 25.57 -7.57 81.09
CA GLU A 207 24.46 -7.87 82.01
C GLU A 207 24.92 -8.71 83.21
N LYS A 208 25.74 -9.75 82.98
CA LYS A 208 26.33 -10.55 84.08
C LYS A 208 27.28 -9.72 84.95
N GLU A 209 28.09 -8.85 84.36
CA GLU A 209 28.97 -7.94 85.10
C GLU A 209 28.17 -6.94 85.93
N LEU A 210 27.09 -6.37 85.39
CA LEU A 210 26.18 -5.49 86.12
C LEU A 210 25.51 -6.21 87.29
N ILE A 211 25.06 -7.45 87.11
CA ILE A 211 24.50 -8.27 88.19
C ILE A 211 25.55 -8.47 89.30
N LYS A 212 26.78 -8.86 88.93
CA LYS A 212 27.89 -9.02 89.89
C LYS A 212 28.19 -7.73 90.66
N ILE A 213 28.30 -6.60 89.96
CA ILE A 213 28.56 -5.29 90.59
C ILE A 213 27.40 -4.90 91.53
N ARG A 214 26.14 -5.18 91.15
CA ARG A 214 24.99 -4.93 92.03
C ARG A 214 25.03 -5.83 93.27
N GLU A 215 25.43 -7.08 93.13
CA GLU A 215 25.60 -8.01 94.26
C GLU A 215 26.72 -7.52 95.19
N THR A 216 27.90 -7.15 94.67
CA THR A 216 29.00 -6.64 95.50
C THR A 216 28.65 -5.32 96.17
N THR A 217 28.02 -4.39 95.45
CA THR A 217 27.58 -3.11 96.03
C THR A 217 26.56 -3.36 97.15
N ARG A 218 25.66 -4.34 96.98
CA ARG A 218 24.69 -4.72 98.02
C ARG A 218 25.38 -5.34 99.23
N THR A 219 26.37 -6.20 99.05
CA THR A 219 27.13 -6.78 100.17
C THR A 219 27.90 -5.70 100.91
N ASP A 220 28.59 -4.82 100.19
CA ASP A 220 29.35 -3.71 100.77
C ASP A 220 28.43 -2.75 101.55
N GLN A 221 27.24 -2.45 101.02
CA GLN A 221 26.23 -1.66 101.72
C GLN A 221 25.77 -2.32 103.02
N VAL A 222 25.53 -3.64 103.00
CA VAL A 222 25.14 -4.40 104.19
C VAL A 222 26.27 -4.38 105.23
N ASP A 223 27.52 -4.54 104.80
CA ASP A 223 28.66 -4.52 105.71
C ASP A 223 28.93 -3.12 106.27
N GLN A 224 28.81 -2.07 105.46
CA GLN A 224 28.83 -0.67 105.93
C GLN A 224 27.71 -0.39 106.93
N GLN A 225 26.50 -0.91 106.71
CA GLN A 225 25.41 -0.78 107.68
C GLN A 225 25.74 -1.47 109.01
N LYS A 226 26.35 -2.66 108.99
CA LYS A 226 26.80 -3.35 110.21
C LYS A 226 27.89 -2.56 110.93
N GLU A 227 28.85 -2.00 110.20
CA GLU A 227 29.91 -1.16 110.77
C GLU A 227 29.34 0.13 111.38
N LEU A 228 28.41 0.80 110.69
CA LEU A 228 27.73 1.97 111.24
C LEU A 228 26.95 1.61 112.50
N PHE A 229 26.27 0.47 112.53
CA PHE A 229 25.56 -0.01 113.72
C PHE A 229 26.54 -0.31 114.88
N SER A 230 27.69 -0.93 114.60
CA SER A 230 28.70 -1.22 115.63
C SER A 230 29.31 0.08 116.18
N LEU A 231 29.65 1.05 115.32
CA LEU A 231 30.13 2.37 115.72
C LEU A 231 29.06 3.13 116.52
N GLN A 232 27.79 3.06 116.12
CA GLN A 232 26.68 3.67 116.86
C GLN A 232 26.52 3.03 118.25
N ASN A 233 26.71 1.72 118.38
CA ASN A 233 26.73 1.04 119.69
C ASN A 233 27.91 1.52 120.54
N VAL A 234 29.11 1.66 119.95
CA VAL A 234 30.29 2.20 120.66
C VAL A 234 30.04 3.63 121.11
N ILE A 235 29.51 4.50 120.26
CA ILE A 235 29.16 5.89 120.60
C ILE A 235 28.10 5.92 121.70
N SER A 236 27.09 5.06 121.64
CA SER A 236 26.05 4.97 122.67
C SER A 236 26.64 4.53 124.00
N GLY A 237 27.52 3.52 124.01
CA GLY A 237 28.26 3.10 125.20
C GLY A 237 29.20 4.18 125.74
N LEU A 238 29.86 4.96 124.88
CA LEU A 238 30.67 6.11 125.31
C LEU A 238 29.81 7.25 125.87
N ARG A 239 28.63 7.53 125.30
CA ARG A 239 27.67 8.50 125.83
C ARG A 239 27.15 8.08 127.19
N GLU A 240 26.84 6.80 127.39
CA GLU A 240 26.45 6.25 128.68
C GLU A 240 27.58 6.43 129.71
N LYS A 241 28.83 6.10 129.35
CA LYS A 241 30.01 6.33 130.20
C LYS A 241 30.23 7.81 130.52
N LEU A 242 30.05 8.71 129.54
CA LEU A 242 30.10 10.16 129.80
C LEU A 242 28.97 10.61 130.72
N GLY A 243 27.78 10.05 130.56
CA GLY A 243 26.64 10.29 131.45
C GLY A 243 26.91 9.84 132.88
N THR A 244 27.47 8.65 133.07
CA THR A 244 27.84 8.15 134.41
C THR A 244 28.98 8.95 135.02
N LEU A 245 30.02 9.29 134.25
CA LEU A 245 31.12 10.14 134.71
C LEU A 245 30.64 11.55 135.07
N ASN A 246 29.76 12.16 134.26
CA ASN A 246 29.18 13.47 134.58
C ASN A 246 28.26 13.39 135.80
N GLY A 247 27.53 12.27 135.98
CA GLY A 247 26.79 11.97 137.21
C GLY A 247 27.70 11.86 138.43
N GLN A 248 28.83 11.16 138.32
CA GLN A 248 29.86 11.09 139.35
C GLN A 248 30.49 12.45 139.63
N LEU A 249 30.78 13.26 138.61
CA LEU A 249 31.29 14.62 138.76
C LEU A 249 30.28 15.52 139.47
N ASN A 250 28.99 15.41 139.14
CA ASN A 250 27.91 16.12 139.83
C ASN A 250 27.75 15.66 141.28
N ALA A 251 27.92 14.37 141.54
CA ALA A 251 27.94 13.83 142.90
C ALA A 251 29.15 14.35 143.68
N VAL A 252 30.35 14.35 143.10
CA VAL A 252 31.58 14.86 143.71
C VAL A 252 31.48 16.37 143.94
N THR A 253 30.99 17.15 142.99
CA THR A 253 30.79 18.61 143.18
C THR A 253 29.71 18.92 144.21
N SER A 254 28.65 18.11 144.30
CA SER A 254 27.65 18.22 145.37
C SER A 254 28.26 17.86 146.73
N GLN A 255 29.07 16.80 146.78
CA GLN A 255 29.82 16.40 147.97
C GLN A 255 30.85 17.47 148.36
N GLN A 256 31.48 18.15 147.38
CA GLN A 256 32.41 19.26 147.59
C GLN A 256 31.69 20.52 148.10
N LYS A 257 30.48 20.81 147.60
CA LYS A 257 29.59 21.85 148.15
C LYS A 257 29.16 21.52 149.57
N GLU A 258 28.94 20.25 149.88
CA GLU A 258 28.57 19.80 151.22
C GLU A 258 29.76 19.84 152.20
N THR A 259 30.95 19.45 151.76
CA THR A 259 32.17 19.59 152.57
C THR A 259 32.59 21.04 152.76
N THR A 260 32.42 21.92 151.77
CA THR A 260 32.60 23.38 151.97
C THR A 260 31.56 23.97 152.91
N ARG A 261 30.31 23.48 152.89
CA ARG A 261 29.30 23.85 153.91
C ARG A 261 29.71 23.35 155.31
N ARG A 262 30.26 22.14 155.43
CA ARG A 262 30.76 21.60 156.70
C ARG A 262 32.00 22.36 157.19
N LEU A 263 32.91 22.74 156.31
CA LEU A 263 34.08 23.58 156.63
C LEU A 263 33.66 24.97 157.14
N ARG A 264 32.71 25.63 156.47
CA ARG A 264 32.13 26.90 156.94
C ARG A 264 31.40 26.75 158.29
N PHE A 265 30.80 25.60 158.56
CA PHE A 265 30.16 25.32 159.85
C PHE A 265 31.19 25.06 160.97
N THR A 266 32.32 24.43 160.65
CA THR A 266 33.44 24.25 161.59
C THR A 266 34.21 25.54 161.84
N GLU A 267 34.38 26.40 160.83
CA GLU A 267 34.95 27.75 160.98
C GLU A 267 34.08 28.62 161.89
N LYS A 268 32.75 28.62 161.70
CA LYS A 268 31.81 29.31 162.61
C LYS A 268 31.82 28.77 164.04
N LYS A 269 32.10 27.47 164.24
CA LYS A 269 32.27 26.89 165.59
C LYS A 269 33.60 27.28 166.23
N LEU A 270 34.65 27.55 165.44
CA LEU A 270 35.95 28.00 165.93
C LEU A 270 35.93 29.48 166.35
N GLU A 271 35.23 30.33 165.58
CA GLU A 271 34.99 31.74 165.92
C GLU A 271 34.12 31.92 167.19
N ALA A 272 33.18 31.01 167.43
CA ALA A 272 32.37 31.00 168.65
C ALA A 272 33.13 30.52 169.92
N SER A 273 34.25 29.80 169.74
CA SER A 273 35.12 29.32 170.82
C SER A 273 36.20 30.34 171.19
N SER A 274 36.71 31.11 170.22
CA SER A 274 37.68 32.20 170.47
C SER A 274 37.05 33.45 171.10
N ALA A 275 35.75 33.70 170.88
CA ALA A 275 35.01 34.82 171.48
C ALA A 275 34.63 34.62 172.97
N LYS A 276 34.77 33.40 173.52
CA LYS A 276 34.46 33.10 174.92
C LYS A 276 35.66 33.22 175.87
N ASN A 277 36.86 33.49 175.33
CA ASN A 277 38.13 33.52 176.09
C ASN A 277 38.67 34.94 176.39
N SER A 278 37.92 36.02 176.07
CA SER A 278 38.40 37.41 176.19
C SER A 278 37.49 38.39 176.96
N ARG A 279 36.49 37.90 177.69
CA ARG A 279 35.70 38.72 178.64
C ARG A 279 35.43 37.95 179.92
N ILE A 280 36.36 38.08 180.88
CA ILE A 280 36.17 38.36 182.32
C ILE A 280 37.56 38.24 182.97
N LYS A 281 38.35 39.30 182.77
CA LYS A 281 39.43 39.75 183.66
C LYS A 281 39.30 41.29 183.72
N SER A 282 38.43 41.75 184.63
CA SER A 282 38.42 43.13 185.17
C SER A 282 37.58 43.20 186.46
N MET A 283 38.30 43.06 187.59
CA MET A 283 38.14 43.61 188.96
C MET A 283 36.86 43.34 189.78
N PRO A 284 36.91 43.48 191.12
CA PRO A 284 37.94 43.16 192.14
C PRO A 284 37.63 41.87 192.92
#